data_AF-A0A965GHI1-F1
#
_entry.id   AF-A0A965GHI1-F1
#
_cell.length_a   1.000
_cell.length_b   1.000
_cell.length_c   1.000
_cell.angle_alpha   90.00
_cell.angle_beta   90.00
_cell.angle_gamma   90.00
#
_symmetry.space_group_name_H-M   'P 1'
#
loop_
_entity.id
_entity.type
_entity.pdbx_description
1 polymer ?
#
loop_
_entity_poly.entity_id
_entity_poly.type
_entity_poly.pdbx_seq_one_letter_code
_entity_poly.pdbx_strand_id
1 'polypeptide(L)'
;MPAEFARHERTVICWPARTEIYGQRLAEAQTAHAALANTISGYEPVTMIVNPRDESAARRVCAENVDVVALEIDDAWFRDSGPNYVIENGELIATCWQFNGWGEKFVPFDKDATIALRWAAHAGHKTRKIDMVLEGGSLNVDGAGTLITTEQCLLNPNRNPKLSRDQIAEKLCRELGQRQVVWLPFGLALDDDTDGHVDNVASFIGPKTV
;
A
#
# COMPACT_ATOMS: atom_id res chain seq x y z
N MET A 1 0.74 11.88 7.93
CA MET A 1 -0.03 11.13 6.92
C MET A 1 -1.45 11.68 6.94
N PRO A 2 -1.93 12.27 5.84
CA PRO A 2 -3.34 12.64 5.69
C PRO A 2 -4.26 11.41 5.75
N ALA A 3 -5.52 11.62 6.10
CA ALA A 3 -6.54 10.57 5.98
C ALA A 3 -6.79 10.20 4.52
N GLU A 4 -7.30 8.98 4.28
CA GLU A 4 -7.66 8.55 2.92
C GLU A 4 -8.81 9.37 2.33
N PHE A 5 -9.70 9.94 3.14
CA PHE A 5 -10.74 10.86 2.65
C PHE A 5 -10.23 12.30 2.38
N ALA A 6 -8.94 12.58 2.57
CA ALA A 6 -8.36 13.87 2.18
C ALA A 6 -8.31 13.99 0.65
N ARG A 7 -8.14 15.21 0.13
CA ARG A 7 -8.01 15.43 -1.31
C ARG A 7 -6.77 14.73 -1.86
N HIS A 8 -6.92 13.96 -2.93
CA HIS A 8 -5.83 13.27 -3.61
C HIS A 8 -5.30 14.08 -4.80
N GLU A 9 -4.04 13.84 -5.13
CA GLU A 9 -3.48 14.21 -6.44
C GLU A 9 -3.81 13.13 -7.48
N ARG A 10 -3.70 11.85 -7.10
CA ARG A 10 -3.90 10.69 -7.96
C ARG A 10 -4.06 9.40 -7.14
N THR A 11 -4.59 8.36 -7.79
CA THR A 11 -4.52 6.96 -7.34
C THR A 11 -3.49 6.18 -8.15
N VAL A 12 -2.78 5.26 -7.50
CA VAL A 12 -1.80 4.37 -8.14
C VAL A 12 -2.20 2.92 -7.89
N ILE A 13 -2.22 2.13 -8.96
CA ILE A 13 -2.64 0.73 -8.97
C ILE A 13 -1.54 -0.08 -9.65
N CYS A 14 -1.28 -1.31 -9.19
CA CYS A 14 -0.39 -2.23 -9.90
C CYS A 14 -1.18 -3.24 -10.73
N TRP A 15 -0.61 -3.63 -11.85
CA TRP A 15 -1.18 -4.61 -12.76
C TRP A 15 -0.95 -6.05 -12.28
N PRO A 16 -1.97 -6.93 -12.28
CA PRO A 16 -1.79 -8.34 -11.95
C PRO A 16 -0.78 -9.02 -12.87
N ALA A 17 0.31 -9.49 -12.26
CA ALA A 17 1.46 -10.05 -12.98
C ALA A 17 1.90 -11.44 -12.50
N ARG A 18 1.44 -11.89 -11.33
CA ARG A 18 1.92 -13.12 -10.67
C ARG A 18 1.12 -14.36 -11.06
N THR A 19 1.64 -15.11 -12.03
CA THR A 19 0.99 -16.30 -12.57
C THR A 19 0.73 -17.39 -11.52
N GLU A 20 1.58 -17.49 -10.51
CA GLU A 20 1.50 -18.51 -9.46
C GLU A 20 0.31 -18.29 -8.52
N ILE A 21 -0.09 -17.02 -8.33
CA ILE A 21 -1.26 -16.65 -7.50
C ILE A 21 -2.54 -16.72 -8.33
N TYR A 22 -2.54 -16.06 -9.49
CA TYR A 22 -3.78 -15.91 -10.25
C TYR A 22 -4.09 -17.13 -11.14
N GLY A 23 -3.09 -17.91 -11.52
CA GLY A 23 -3.23 -19.09 -12.37
C GLY A 23 -4.06 -18.81 -13.63
N GLN A 24 -5.10 -19.62 -13.84
CA GLN A 24 -6.02 -19.47 -14.98
C GLN A 24 -6.86 -18.18 -14.94
N ARG A 25 -6.93 -17.52 -13.78
CA ARG A 25 -7.72 -16.29 -13.57
C ARG A 25 -6.90 -15.01 -13.79
N LEU A 26 -5.65 -15.10 -14.23
CA LEU A 26 -4.80 -13.92 -14.42
C LEU A 26 -5.44 -12.89 -15.37
N ALA A 27 -6.02 -13.33 -16.49
CA ALA A 27 -6.70 -12.44 -17.42
C ALA A 27 -7.95 -11.78 -16.81
N GLU A 28 -8.69 -12.50 -15.96
CA GLU A 28 -9.83 -11.93 -15.22
C GLU A 28 -9.37 -10.87 -14.22
N ALA A 29 -8.30 -11.15 -13.47
CA ALA A 29 -7.71 -10.21 -12.51
C ALA A 29 -7.24 -8.92 -13.20
N GLN A 30 -6.55 -9.06 -14.34
CA GLN A 30 -6.12 -7.94 -15.18
C GLN A 30 -7.30 -7.10 -15.68
N THR A 31 -8.37 -7.76 -16.13
CA THR A 31 -9.61 -7.09 -16.55
C THR A 31 -10.25 -6.33 -15.38
N ALA A 32 -10.27 -6.93 -14.19
CA ALA A 32 -10.81 -6.31 -12.99
C ALA A 32 -10.00 -5.09 -12.53
N HIS A 33 -8.66 -5.16 -12.55
CA HIS A 33 -7.80 -4.03 -12.21
C HIS A 33 -7.91 -2.89 -13.23
N ALA A 34 -8.03 -3.19 -14.52
CA ALA A 34 -8.31 -2.19 -15.54
C ALA A 34 -9.67 -1.53 -15.30
N ALA A 35 -10.72 -2.30 -15.00
CA ALA A 35 -12.04 -1.76 -14.70
C ALA A 35 -12.03 -0.86 -13.46
N LEU A 36 -11.29 -1.23 -12.41
CA LEU A 36 -11.08 -0.40 -11.23
C LEU A 36 -10.40 0.93 -11.60
N ALA A 37 -9.28 0.87 -12.32
CA ALA A 37 -8.54 2.05 -12.76
C ALA A 37 -9.39 2.99 -13.62
N ASN A 38 -10.14 2.44 -14.58
CA ASN A 38 -11.03 3.20 -15.46
C ASN A 38 -12.21 3.83 -14.71
N THR A 39 -12.66 3.20 -13.63
CA THR A 39 -13.73 3.75 -12.79
C THR A 39 -13.20 4.92 -11.98
N ILE A 40 -12.03 4.77 -11.35
CA ILE A 40 -11.41 5.83 -10.53
C ILE A 40 -10.98 7.01 -11.42
N SER A 41 -10.59 6.76 -12.67
CA SER A 41 -10.15 7.83 -13.60
C SER A 41 -11.26 8.84 -13.94
N GLY A 42 -12.52 8.53 -13.65
CA GLY A 42 -13.63 9.49 -13.72
C GLY A 42 -13.67 10.51 -12.57
N TYR A 43 -12.91 10.28 -11.49
CA TYR A 43 -12.90 11.10 -10.28
C TYR A 43 -11.56 11.81 -10.07
N GLU A 44 -10.45 11.17 -10.44
CA GLU A 44 -9.10 11.70 -10.27
C GLU A 44 -8.09 11.06 -11.24
N PRO A 45 -6.89 11.63 -11.43
CA PRO A 45 -5.83 10.98 -12.20
C PRO A 45 -5.47 9.60 -11.65
N VAL A 46 -5.25 8.64 -12.54
CA VAL A 46 -4.87 7.26 -12.17
C VAL A 46 -3.59 6.85 -12.89
N THR A 47 -2.69 6.22 -12.16
CA THR A 47 -1.52 5.55 -12.73
C THR A 47 -1.63 4.04 -12.54
N MET A 48 -1.53 3.28 -13.64
CA MET A 48 -1.37 1.82 -13.65
C MET A 48 0.11 1.47 -13.82
N ILE A 49 0.74 0.97 -12.76
CA ILE A 49 2.09 0.43 -12.79
C ILE A 49 2.07 -0.98 -13.37
N VAL A 50 2.89 -1.24 -14.37
CA VAL A 50 2.96 -2.51 -15.10
C VAL A 50 4.40 -3.00 -15.21
N ASN A 51 4.60 -4.32 -15.25
CA ASN A 51 5.84 -4.86 -15.79
C ASN A 51 6.01 -4.41 -17.26
N PRO A 52 7.23 -4.09 -17.74
CA PRO A 52 7.43 -3.63 -19.12
C PRO A 52 6.84 -4.54 -20.20
N ARG A 53 6.85 -5.86 -19.96
CA ARG A 53 6.28 -6.86 -20.88
C ARG A 53 4.75 -6.75 -21.04
N ASP A 54 4.07 -6.20 -20.03
CA ASP A 54 2.60 -6.16 -19.92
C ASP A 54 2.04 -4.80 -20.36
N GLU A 55 2.90 -3.82 -20.65
CA GLU A 55 2.50 -2.44 -20.99
C GLU A 55 1.51 -2.37 -22.15
N SER A 56 1.79 -3.08 -23.24
CA SER A 56 0.90 -3.12 -24.39
C SER A 56 -0.46 -3.75 -24.06
N ALA A 57 -0.50 -4.72 -23.15
CA ALA A 57 -1.75 -5.35 -22.73
C ALA A 57 -2.58 -4.40 -21.87
N ALA A 58 -1.95 -3.75 -20.88
CA ALA A 58 -2.61 -2.77 -20.01
C ALA A 58 -3.16 -1.57 -20.79
N ARG A 59 -2.36 -0.98 -21.71
CA ARG A 59 -2.80 0.15 -22.55
C ARG A 59 -4.01 -0.15 -23.44
N ARG A 60 -4.26 -1.41 -23.78
CA ARG A 60 -5.43 -1.81 -24.58
C ARG A 60 -6.75 -1.81 -23.80
N VAL A 61 -6.69 -1.99 -22.47
CA VAL A 61 -7.89 -2.14 -21.64
C VAL A 61 -8.07 -1.00 -20.64
N CYS A 62 -7.02 -0.27 -20.32
CA CYS A 62 -7.12 0.98 -19.56
C CYS A 62 -7.69 2.10 -20.45
N ALA A 63 -8.47 2.99 -19.85
CA ALA A 63 -9.01 4.18 -20.50
C ALA A 63 -7.88 5.15 -20.88
N GLU A 64 -8.12 6.01 -21.87
CA GLU A 64 -7.10 6.94 -22.39
C GLU A 64 -6.53 7.90 -21.33
N ASN A 65 -7.31 8.20 -20.28
CA ASN A 65 -6.92 9.07 -19.17
C ASN A 65 -6.26 8.33 -18.00
N VAL A 66 -5.93 7.04 -18.15
CA VAL A 66 -5.13 6.28 -17.19
C VAL A 66 -3.68 6.24 -17.68
N ASP A 67 -2.76 6.78 -16.88
CA ASP A 67 -1.34 6.74 -17.16
C ASP A 67 -0.80 5.32 -16.95
N VAL A 68 -0.28 4.69 -18.01
CA VAL A 68 0.42 3.40 -17.88
C VAL A 68 1.91 3.63 -17.76
N VAL A 69 2.51 3.18 -16.65
CA VAL A 69 3.91 3.37 -16.29
C VAL A 69 4.62 2.04 -16.11
N ALA A 70 5.69 1.83 -16.86
CA ALA A 70 6.48 0.59 -16.80
C ALA A 70 7.49 0.62 -15.64
N LEU A 71 7.17 -0.08 -14.55
CA LEU A 71 8.08 -0.36 -13.43
C LEU A 71 7.91 -1.84 -13.06
N GLU A 72 9.01 -2.57 -12.95
CA GLU A 72 8.92 -4.01 -12.65
C GLU A 72 8.24 -4.27 -11.29
N ILE A 73 7.39 -5.28 -11.20
CA ILE A 73 6.68 -5.69 -9.98
C ILE A 73 6.65 -7.22 -9.90
N ASP A 74 6.61 -7.77 -8.69
CA ASP A 74 6.38 -9.20 -8.46
C ASP A 74 4.88 -9.48 -8.34
N ASP A 75 4.13 -8.61 -7.66
CA ASP A 75 2.68 -8.71 -7.50
C ASP A 75 1.96 -7.33 -7.54
N ALA A 76 0.64 -7.34 -7.46
CA ALA A 76 -0.22 -6.17 -7.73
C ALA A 76 -0.64 -5.35 -6.50
N TRP A 77 -0.01 -5.56 -5.34
CA TRP A 77 -0.48 -5.01 -4.06
C TRP A 77 0.17 -3.67 -3.70
N PHE A 78 -0.08 -2.64 -4.52
CA PHE A 78 0.53 -1.31 -4.33
C PHE A 78 0.13 -0.63 -3.01
N ARG A 79 -1.02 -1.00 -2.43
CA ARG A 79 -1.41 -0.62 -1.07
C ARG A 79 -0.33 -0.96 -0.05
N ASP A 80 0.32 -2.10 -0.20
CA ASP A 80 1.23 -2.66 0.78
C ASP A 80 2.70 -2.40 0.45
N SER A 81 3.06 -2.44 -0.83
CA SER A 81 4.43 -2.25 -1.30
C SER A 81 4.74 -0.81 -1.75
N GLY A 82 3.71 0.03 -1.91
CA GLY A 82 3.85 1.44 -2.26
C GLY A 82 4.30 2.32 -1.07
N PRO A 83 4.61 3.60 -1.32
CA PRO A 83 4.98 4.51 -0.25
C PRO A 83 3.75 4.98 0.54
N ASN A 84 3.92 5.20 1.84
CA ASN A 84 2.96 5.95 2.64
C ASN A 84 3.32 7.44 2.59
N TYR A 85 2.40 8.30 2.17
CA TYR A 85 2.69 9.73 2.02
C TYR A 85 2.42 10.53 3.31
N VAL A 86 3.34 11.44 3.63
CA VAL A 86 3.18 12.43 4.71
C VAL A 86 3.38 13.84 4.17
N ILE A 87 2.78 14.81 4.85
CA ILE A 87 3.00 16.23 4.57
C ILE A 87 3.78 16.81 5.76
N GLU A 88 4.94 17.36 5.50
CA GLU A 88 5.82 17.98 6.49
C GLU A 88 6.21 19.37 6.03
N ASN A 89 5.93 20.40 6.84
CA ASN A 89 6.21 21.80 6.49
C ASN A 89 5.68 22.22 5.10
N GLY A 90 4.55 21.64 4.68
CA GLY A 90 3.94 21.89 3.37
C GLY A 90 4.51 21.09 2.20
N GLU A 91 5.49 20.20 2.45
CA GLU A 91 6.08 19.34 1.43
C GLU A 91 5.55 17.91 1.50
N LEU A 92 5.30 17.29 0.34
CA LEU A 92 4.93 15.89 0.22
C LEU A 92 6.19 15.01 0.31
N ILE A 93 6.20 14.08 1.26
CA ILE A 93 7.28 13.11 1.46
C ILE A 93 6.71 11.69 1.31
N ALA A 94 7.32 10.90 0.42
CA ALA A 94 7.09 9.46 0.30
C ALA A 94 7.87 8.72 1.38
N THR A 95 7.20 8.17 2.39
CA THR A 95 7.84 7.26 3.35
C THR A 95 7.86 5.85 2.76
N CYS A 96 9.06 5.32 2.52
CA CYS A 96 9.30 4.03 1.90
C CYS A 96 9.72 3.04 2.99
N TRP A 97 8.81 2.16 3.36
CA TRP A 97 9.00 1.13 4.38
C TRP A 97 9.64 -0.12 3.77
N GLN A 98 10.15 -1.02 4.60
CA GLN A 98 10.55 -2.33 4.11
C GLN A 98 9.29 -3.15 3.82
N PHE A 99 9.31 -3.90 2.72
CA PHE A 99 8.29 -4.85 2.36
C PHE A 99 8.93 -6.23 2.22
N ASN A 100 8.31 -7.26 2.78
CA ASN A 100 8.85 -8.63 2.79
C ASN A 100 7.87 -9.68 2.27
N GLY A 101 6.84 -9.29 1.51
CA GLY A 101 5.83 -10.24 1.01
C GLY A 101 5.00 -10.87 2.14
N TRP A 102 4.51 -10.03 3.06
CA TRP A 102 3.70 -10.40 4.23
C TRP A 102 4.32 -11.51 5.09
N GLY A 103 5.57 -11.32 5.51
CA GLY A 103 6.30 -12.30 6.30
C GLY A 103 6.94 -13.42 5.47
N GLU A 104 7.46 -13.07 4.29
CA GLU A 104 8.16 -13.97 3.36
C GLU A 104 7.29 -15.12 2.82
N LYS A 105 5.95 -14.99 2.91
CA LYS A 105 5.01 -16.00 2.40
C LYS A 105 4.98 -16.02 0.88
N PHE A 106 5.21 -14.86 0.25
CA PHE A 106 5.08 -14.68 -1.19
C PHE A 106 6.43 -14.31 -1.82
N VAL A 107 7.26 -15.32 -2.10
CA VAL A 107 8.59 -15.17 -2.75
C VAL A 107 8.57 -15.50 -4.25
N PRO A 108 9.30 -14.76 -5.11
CA PRO A 108 10.07 -13.55 -4.82
C PRO A 108 9.19 -12.33 -4.52
N PHE A 109 9.80 -11.30 -3.92
CA PHE A 109 9.20 -9.98 -3.63
C PHE A 109 10.21 -8.84 -3.81
N ASP A 110 11.40 -9.08 -4.38
CA ASP A 110 12.48 -8.10 -4.45
C ASP A 110 12.15 -6.86 -5.30
N LYS A 111 11.30 -7.01 -6.32
CA LYS A 111 10.79 -5.87 -7.09
C LYS A 111 9.81 -5.08 -6.23
N ASP A 112 8.88 -5.75 -5.57
CA ASP A 112 7.91 -5.09 -4.70
C ASP A 112 8.59 -4.40 -3.51
N ALA A 113 9.64 -4.99 -2.93
CA ALA A 113 10.45 -4.38 -1.87
C ALA A 113 11.11 -3.05 -2.26
N THR A 114 11.25 -2.78 -3.56
CA THR A 114 11.84 -1.55 -4.07
C THR A 114 10.84 -0.65 -4.80
N ILE A 115 9.57 -1.06 -4.96
CA ILE A 115 8.61 -0.33 -5.79
C ILE A 115 8.28 1.04 -5.21
N ALA A 116 8.17 1.19 -3.88
CA ALA A 116 7.96 2.49 -3.25
C ALA A 116 9.01 3.53 -3.64
N LEU A 117 10.28 3.13 -3.69
CA LEU A 117 11.40 4.00 -4.08
C LEU A 117 11.41 4.29 -5.58
N ARG A 118 11.17 3.27 -6.41
CA ARG A 118 11.16 3.42 -7.87
C ARG A 118 9.99 4.29 -8.33
N TRP A 119 8.82 4.11 -7.73
CA TRP A 119 7.67 4.97 -7.95
C TRP A 119 7.94 6.41 -7.51
N ALA A 120 8.43 6.63 -6.29
CA ALA A 120 8.71 7.98 -5.81
C ALA A 120 9.77 8.69 -6.68
N ALA A 121 10.79 7.98 -7.14
CA ALA A 121 11.76 8.51 -8.08
C ALA A 121 11.14 8.86 -9.44
N HIS A 122 10.29 7.99 -9.98
CA HIS A 122 9.56 8.25 -11.23
C HIS A 122 8.66 9.49 -11.12
N ALA A 123 7.95 9.64 -10.01
CA ALA A 123 7.06 10.76 -9.76
C ALA A 123 7.78 12.04 -9.30
N GLY A 124 9.10 12.01 -9.08
CA GLY A 124 9.86 13.16 -8.59
C GLY A 124 9.58 13.53 -7.13
N HIS A 125 9.09 12.59 -6.32
CA HIS A 125 8.74 12.80 -4.92
C HIS A 125 9.97 12.68 -4.02
N LYS A 126 10.06 13.53 -3.00
CA LYS A 126 11.07 13.39 -1.94
C LYS A 126 10.81 12.09 -1.17
N THR A 127 11.86 11.33 -0.89
CA THR A 127 11.75 10.03 -0.21
C THR A 127 12.38 10.03 1.17
N ARG A 128 11.77 9.31 2.11
CA ARG A 128 12.38 8.90 3.38
C ARG A 128 12.32 7.38 3.50
N LYS A 129 13.48 6.72 3.61
CA LYS A 129 13.55 5.28 3.85
C LYS A 129 13.37 4.98 5.33
N ILE A 130 12.53 3.99 5.65
CA ILE A 130 12.23 3.58 7.00
C ILE A 130 12.66 2.12 7.21
N ASP A 131 13.57 1.90 8.16
CA ASP A 131 14.03 0.58 8.57
C ASP A 131 13.02 -0.07 9.54
N MET A 132 11.90 -0.54 8.99
CA MET A 132 10.85 -1.33 9.65
C MET A 132 9.98 -1.96 8.57
N VAL A 133 9.62 -3.23 8.72
CA VAL A 133 8.66 -3.89 7.83
C VAL A 133 7.28 -3.32 8.12
N LEU A 134 6.60 -2.80 7.10
CA LEU A 134 5.27 -2.23 7.23
C LEU A 134 4.54 -2.20 5.89
N GLU A 135 3.31 -2.71 5.89
CA GLU A 135 2.38 -2.64 4.76
C GLU A 135 1.35 -1.52 4.96
N GLY A 136 1.02 -0.76 3.91
CA GLY A 136 0.02 0.31 4.03
C GLY A 136 -1.38 -0.18 4.41
N GLY A 137 -1.79 -1.39 4.00
CA GLY A 137 -3.08 -2.00 4.38
C GLY A 137 -3.18 -2.41 5.85
N SER A 138 -2.04 -2.52 6.55
CA SER A 138 -2.02 -2.80 7.99
C SER A 138 -2.44 -1.61 8.86
N LEU A 139 -2.69 -0.44 8.24
CA LEU A 139 -2.91 0.84 8.92
C LEU A 139 -4.16 1.54 8.36
N ASN A 140 -4.83 2.31 9.21
CA ASN A 140 -5.77 3.33 8.77
C ASN A 140 -5.65 4.58 9.65
N VAL A 141 -5.71 5.79 9.08
CA VAL A 141 -5.50 7.05 9.83
C VAL A 141 -6.65 8.03 9.65
N ASP A 142 -7.00 8.74 10.72
CA ASP A 142 -8.10 9.71 10.73
C ASP A 142 -7.70 11.12 10.23
N GLY A 143 -6.40 11.32 9.92
CA GLY A 143 -5.85 12.62 9.54
C GLY A 143 -5.81 13.66 10.67
N ALA A 144 -6.22 13.29 11.88
CA ALA A 144 -6.26 14.10 13.10
C ALA A 144 -5.36 13.53 14.20
N GLY A 145 -4.45 12.63 13.86
CA GLY A 145 -3.41 12.09 14.74
C GLY A 145 -3.75 10.75 15.38
N THR A 146 -4.78 10.05 14.91
CA THR A 146 -5.12 8.68 15.34
C THR A 146 -4.86 7.71 14.20
N LEU A 147 -4.16 6.63 14.52
CA LEU A 147 -3.98 5.46 13.64
C LEU A 147 -4.69 4.25 14.27
N ILE A 148 -5.35 3.43 13.46
CA ILE A 148 -5.84 2.10 13.86
C ILE A 148 -5.00 1.05 13.13
N THR A 149 -4.66 -0.02 13.84
CA THR A 149 -3.96 -1.22 13.34
C THR A 149 -4.46 -2.45 14.10
N THR A 150 -4.03 -3.65 13.70
CA THR A 150 -4.22 -4.88 14.46
C THR A 150 -2.95 -5.33 15.19
N GLU A 151 -3.11 -5.95 16.36
CA GLU A 151 -2.02 -6.63 17.08
C GLU A 151 -1.57 -7.88 16.33
N GLN A 152 -2.52 -8.65 15.79
CA GLN A 152 -2.28 -9.86 15.01
C GLN A 152 -1.28 -9.65 13.86
N CYS A 153 -1.36 -8.52 13.15
CA CYS A 153 -0.45 -8.22 12.05
C CYS A 153 0.88 -7.64 12.56
N LEU A 154 0.86 -6.47 13.21
CA LEU A 154 2.11 -5.74 13.49
C LEU A 154 2.97 -6.37 14.60
N LEU A 155 2.39 -7.18 15.48
CA LEU A 155 3.14 -7.94 16.49
C LEU A 155 3.48 -9.35 16.01
N ASN A 156 3.15 -9.71 14.78
CA ASN A 156 3.52 -10.99 14.21
C ASN A 156 5.06 -11.10 14.15
N PRO A 157 5.66 -12.19 14.66
CA PRO A 157 7.11 -12.41 14.60
C PRO A 157 7.70 -12.40 13.18
N ASN A 158 6.89 -12.59 12.14
CA ASN A 158 7.33 -12.54 10.74
C ASN A 158 7.48 -11.10 10.18
N ARG A 159 7.09 -10.07 10.93
CA ARG A 159 7.29 -8.65 10.58
C ARG A 159 8.53 -8.12 11.28
N ASN A 160 8.38 -7.73 12.55
CA ASN A 160 9.40 -7.00 13.30
C ASN A 160 9.73 -7.69 14.63
N PRO A 161 10.30 -8.92 14.63
CA PRO A 161 10.43 -9.77 15.83
C PRO A 161 11.31 -9.19 16.95
N LYS A 162 12.09 -8.15 16.64
CA LYS A 162 12.99 -7.48 17.59
C LYS A 162 12.40 -6.22 18.20
N LEU A 163 11.23 -5.76 17.72
CA LEU A 163 10.59 -4.54 18.21
C LEU A 163 9.46 -4.89 19.16
N SER A 164 9.39 -4.18 20.28
CA SER A 164 8.22 -4.22 21.16
C SER A 164 7.05 -3.45 20.55
N ARG A 165 5.84 -3.70 21.04
CA ARG A 165 4.64 -2.92 20.72
C ARG A 165 4.86 -1.42 20.86
N ASP A 166 5.51 -0.99 21.95
CA ASP A 166 5.76 0.44 22.22
C ASP A 166 6.75 1.04 21.22
N GLN A 167 7.79 0.29 20.83
CA GLN A 167 8.76 0.71 19.82
C GLN A 167 8.11 0.84 18.44
N ILE A 168 7.22 -0.09 18.08
CA ILE A 168 6.43 -0.01 16.85
C ILE A 168 5.52 1.23 16.89
N ALA A 169 4.77 1.42 17.98
CA ALA A 169 3.89 2.57 18.15
C ALA A 169 4.64 3.90 18.06
N GLU A 170 5.78 4.03 18.75
CA GLU A 170 6.63 5.23 18.70
C GLU A 170 7.12 5.52 17.27
N LYS A 171 7.56 4.47 16.56
CA LYS A 171 8.03 4.60 15.17
C LYS A 171 6.90 4.99 14.24
N LEU A 172 5.72 4.38 14.33
CA LEU A 172 4.55 4.77 13.55
C LEU A 172 4.17 6.23 13.80
N CYS A 173 4.05 6.63 15.07
CA CYS A 173 3.72 8.00 15.44
C CYS A 173 4.73 9.02 14.87
N ARG A 174 6.03 8.74 15.03
CA ARG A 174 7.09 9.63 14.55
C ARG A 174 7.13 9.74 13.03
N GLU A 175 7.13 8.61 12.31
CA GLU A 175 7.32 8.61 10.86
C GLU A 175 6.05 8.98 10.08
N LEU A 176 4.85 8.68 10.62
CA LEU A 176 3.58 8.99 9.97
C LEU A 176 2.91 10.25 10.51
N GLY A 177 3.50 10.94 11.48
CA GLY A 177 2.96 12.17 12.09
C GLY A 177 1.67 11.92 12.88
N GLN A 178 1.58 10.78 13.56
CA GLN A 178 0.43 10.40 14.40
C GLN A 178 0.76 10.66 15.88
N ARG A 179 -0.29 10.72 16.71
CA ARG A 179 -0.17 10.95 18.16
C ARG A 179 -0.47 9.71 18.99
N GLN A 180 -1.32 8.84 18.48
CA GLN A 180 -1.76 7.64 19.18
C GLN A 180 -2.09 6.51 18.19
N VAL A 181 -1.93 5.28 18.69
CA VAL A 181 -2.25 4.05 17.97
C VAL A 181 -3.35 3.31 18.73
N VAL A 182 -4.46 3.05 18.05
CA VAL A 182 -5.53 2.16 18.50
C VAL A 182 -5.22 0.76 17.98
N TRP A 183 -5.16 -0.19 18.89
CA TRP A 183 -4.79 -1.57 18.61
C TRP A 183 -6.04 -2.45 18.69
N LEU A 184 -6.52 -2.92 17.54
CA LEU A 184 -7.50 -3.99 17.49
C LEU A 184 -6.79 -5.33 17.75
N PRO A 185 -7.39 -6.27 18.48
CA PRO A 185 -6.70 -7.52 18.78
C PRO A 185 -6.49 -8.39 17.54
N PHE A 186 -7.45 -8.41 16.61
CA PHE A 186 -7.47 -9.31 15.46
C PHE A 186 -7.92 -8.60 14.17
N GLY A 187 -7.46 -9.13 13.04
CA GLY A 187 -7.97 -8.79 11.70
C GLY A 187 -9.19 -9.60 11.30
N LEU A 188 -9.44 -9.70 9.99
CA LEU A 188 -10.50 -10.56 9.46
C LEU A 188 -10.17 -12.04 9.76
N ALA A 189 -11.20 -12.82 10.10
CA ALA A 189 -11.03 -14.24 10.34
C ALA A 189 -10.50 -14.95 9.08
N LEU A 190 -9.52 -15.86 9.27
CA LEU A 190 -8.86 -16.64 8.21
C LEU A 190 -7.98 -15.82 7.26
N ASP A 191 -7.62 -14.60 7.63
CA ASP A 191 -6.63 -13.80 6.90
C ASP A 191 -5.20 -14.27 7.27
N ASP A 192 -4.85 -15.44 6.76
CA ASP A 192 -3.51 -16.04 6.91
C ASP A 192 -2.52 -15.47 5.88
N ASP A 193 -2.97 -14.71 4.90
CA ASP A 193 -2.11 -14.08 3.89
C ASP A 193 -1.44 -12.84 4.48
N THR A 194 -2.23 -11.89 4.99
CA THR A 194 -1.71 -10.62 5.50
C THR A 194 -1.45 -10.61 7.01
N ASP A 195 -1.83 -11.68 7.71
CA ASP A 195 -1.85 -11.79 9.18
C ASP A 195 -2.85 -10.83 9.84
N GLY A 196 -3.96 -10.56 9.17
CA GLY A 196 -5.07 -9.79 9.71
C GLY A 196 -4.87 -8.28 9.58
N HIS A 197 -4.75 -7.78 8.34
CA HIS A 197 -4.75 -6.35 8.08
C HIS A 197 -6.01 -5.65 8.59
N VAL A 198 -5.87 -4.36 8.95
CA VAL A 198 -6.96 -3.55 9.49
C VAL A 198 -7.92 -3.09 8.38
N ASP A 199 -7.45 -2.95 7.14
CA ASP A 199 -8.26 -2.50 6.00
C ASP A 199 -9.39 -3.48 5.63
N ASN A 200 -9.28 -4.75 6.05
CA ASN A 200 -10.32 -5.76 5.99
C ASN A 200 -11.34 -5.69 7.15
N VAL A 201 -11.16 -4.78 8.12
CA VAL A 201 -11.93 -4.72 9.38
C VAL A 201 -12.54 -3.35 9.63
N ALA A 202 -11.75 -2.29 9.54
CA ALA A 202 -12.14 -0.95 9.95
C ALA A 202 -11.39 0.13 9.15
N SER A 203 -12.11 1.19 8.79
CA SER A 203 -11.55 2.39 8.18
C SER A 203 -12.18 3.63 8.80
N PHE A 204 -11.43 4.73 8.91
CA PHE A 204 -12.01 6.02 9.24
C PHE A 204 -12.80 6.56 8.04
N ILE A 205 -14.05 6.97 8.27
CA ILE A 205 -14.88 7.71 7.31
C ILE A 205 -14.89 9.22 7.58
N GLY A 206 -14.28 9.64 8.69
CA GLY A 206 -14.08 11.03 9.06
C GLY A 206 -13.18 11.15 10.28
N PRO A 207 -12.76 12.36 10.66
CA PRO A 207 -11.96 12.55 11.87
C PRO A 207 -12.66 11.94 13.08
N LYS A 208 -11.99 10.98 13.74
CA LYS A 208 -12.50 10.24 14.90
C LYS A 208 -13.81 9.45 14.67
N THR A 209 -14.14 9.12 13.42
CA THR A 209 -15.31 8.29 13.07
C THR A 209 -14.87 7.12 12.22
N VAL A 210 -15.07 5.91 12.75
CA VAL A 210 -14.84 4.62 12.08
C VAL A 210 -16.17 4.12 11.54
#